data_AF-A0A2D3UP29-F1
#
_entry.id   AF-A0A2D3UP29-F1
#
_cell.length_a   1.000
_cell.length_b   1.000
_cell.length_c   1.000
_cell.angle_alpha   90.00
_cell.angle_beta   90.00
_cell.angle_gamma   90.00
#
_symmetry.space_group_name_H-M   'P 1'
#
loop_
_entity.id
_entity.type
_entity.pdbx_description
1 polymer ?
#
loop_
_entity_poly.entity_id
_entity_poly.type
_entity_poly.pdbx_seq_one_letter_code
_entity_poly.pdbx_strand_id
1 'polypeptide(L)'
;MFTSADDAKLLSLRSEGKSWHAIRMELPDRSRSSLERRWGRLYLRATAPVVCGKWTAKEVEFLTKSHQAHMPVKSIAEHLGRSTMSVAAQIKSMPGLEKPVRLGWKTDEDKLLLQMRSKGWPWHDVATALNRSYAACRHRYDDVLRYRDTTSP
;
A
#
# COMPACT_ATOMS: atom_id res chain seq x y z
N MET A 1 23.30 0.00 -12.37
CA MET A 1 22.67 1.32 -12.65
C MET A 1 22.33 1.35 -14.13
N PHE A 2 21.10 1.66 -14.54
CA PHE A 2 20.71 1.66 -15.96
C PHE A 2 21.21 2.92 -16.66
N THR A 3 21.84 2.75 -17.82
CA THR A 3 22.23 3.86 -18.70
C THR A 3 21.11 4.21 -19.68
N SER A 4 21.19 5.38 -20.33
CA SER A 4 20.25 5.74 -21.40
C SER A 4 20.29 4.77 -22.58
N ALA A 5 21.45 4.16 -22.85
CA ALA A 5 21.60 3.11 -23.86
C ALA A 5 20.91 1.81 -23.43
N ASP A 6 21.01 1.42 -22.15
CA ASP A 6 20.29 0.27 -21.59
C ASP A 6 18.77 0.46 -21.73
N ASP A 7 18.28 1.68 -21.46
CA ASP A 7 16.86 2.01 -21.57
C ASP A 7 16.35 1.97 -23.01
N ALA A 8 17.11 2.54 -23.95
CA ALA A 8 16.75 2.50 -25.37
C ALA A 8 16.71 1.07 -25.90
N LYS A 9 17.70 0.24 -25.54
CA LYS A 9 17.73 -1.18 -25.94
C LYS A 9 16.57 -1.96 -25.29
N LEU A 10 16.27 -1.72 -24.02
CA LEU A 10 15.15 -2.34 -23.31
C LEU A 10 13.78 -1.99 -23.93
N LEU A 11 13.59 -0.73 -24.36
CA LEU A 11 12.38 -0.29 -25.03
C LEU A 11 12.23 -0.94 -26.41
N SER A 12 13.29 -0.95 -27.23
CA SER A 12 13.31 -1.59 -28.56
C SER A 12 12.92 -3.06 -28.49
N LEU A 13 13.59 -3.83 -27.62
CA LEU A 13 13.35 -5.27 -27.51
C LEU A 13 11.92 -5.57 -27.02
N ARG A 14 11.31 -4.67 -26.24
CA ARG A 14 9.92 -4.82 -25.80
C ARG A 14 8.91 -4.39 -26.86
N SER A 15 9.19 -3.37 -27.68
CA SER A 15 8.36 -3.06 -28.85
C SER A 15 8.41 -4.16 -29.92
N GLU A 16 9.53 -4.87 -30.03
CA GLU A 16 9.69 -6.07 -30.86
C GLU A 16 8.96 -7.31 -30.30
N GLY A 17 8.33 -7.22 -29.13
CA GLY A 17 7.58 -8.31 -28.52
C GLY A 17 8.44 -9.40 -27.86
N LYS A 18 9.75 -9.18 -27.65
CA LYS A 18 10.61 -10.20 -27.05
C LYS A 18 10.21 -10.54 -25.61
N SER A 19 10.41 -11.81 -25.26
CA SER A 19 10.22 -12.32 -23.90
C SER A 19 11.30 -11.80 -22.97
N TRP A 20 11.01 -11.72 -21.67
CA TRP A 20 11.97 -11.28 -20.67
C TRP A 20 13.23 -12.15 -20.60
N HIS A 21 13.12 -13.42 -20.96
CA HIS A 21 14.26 -14.33 -21.06
C HIS A 21 15.18 -13.92 -22.21
N ALA A 22 14.62 -13.65 -23.39
CA ALA A 22 15.41 -13.19 -24.55
C ALA A 22 16.08 -11.82 -24.26
N ILE A 23 15.39 -10.91 -23.58
CA ILE A 23 15.95 -9.60 -23.19
C ILE A 23 17.11 -9.77 -22.20
N ARG A 24 17.03 -10.75 -21.30
CA ARG A 24 18.14 -11.07 -20.37
C ARG A 24 19.37 -11.60 -21.09
N MET A 25 19.22 -12.31 -22.21
CA MET A 25 20.37 -12.77 -22.99
C MET A 25 21.08 -11.59 -23.65
N GLU A 26 20.32 -10.56 -24.06
CA GLU A 26 20.84 -9.32 -24.68
C GLU A 26 21.45 -8.33 -23.68
N LEU A 27 21.06 -8.42 -22.40
CA LEU A 27 21.51 -7.54 -21.31
C LEU A 27 21.97 -8.41 -20.13
N PRO A 28 23.12 -9.09 -20.24
CA PRO A 28 23.51 -10.10 -19.26
C PRO A 28 23.86 -9.54 -17.88
N ASP A 29 24.26 -8.26 -17.81
CA ASP A 29 24.60 -7.58 -16.56
C ASP A 29 23.37 -7.15 -15.74
N ARG A 30 22.16 -7.50 -16.19
CA ARG A 30 20.90 -7.15 -15.54
C ARG A 30 20.09 -8.39 -15.27
N SER A 31 19.49 -8.53 -14.09
CA SER A 31 18.56 -9.64 -13.84
C SER A 31 17.22 -9.41 -14.54
N ARG A 32 16.51 -10.51 -14.85
CA ARG A 32 15.16 -10.49 -15.42
C ARG A 32 14.20 -9.56 -14.65
N SER A 33 14.17 -9.69 -13.32
CA SER A 33 13.32 -8.87 -12.44
C SER A 33 13.73 -7.39 -12.45
N SER A 34 15.02 -7.10 -12.64
CA SER A 34 15.52 -5.73 -12.76
C SER A 34 15.08 -5.08 -14.08
N LEU A 35 15.14 -5.83 -15.17
CA LEU A 35 14.68 -5.42 -16.51
C LEU A 35 13.17 -5.16 -16.54
N GLU A 36 12.39 -6.08 -15.99
CA GLU A 36 10.93 -5.95 -15.89
C GLU A 36 10.52 -4.71 -15.09
N ARG A 37 11.13 -4.51 -13.91
CA ARG A 37 10.87 -3.33 -13.07
C ARG A 37 11.31 -2.04 -13.75
N ARG A 38 12.43 -2.04 -14.49
CA ARG A 38 12.91 -0.86 -15.23
C ARG A 38 11.96 -0.52 -16.37
N TRP A 39 11.57 -1.51 -17.16
CA TRP A 39 10.62 -1.33 -18.25
C TRP A 39 9.28 -0.83 -17.75
N GLY A 40 8.75 -1.39 -16.65
CA GLY A 40 7.52 -0.90 -16.04
C GLY A 40 7.59 0.59 -15.69
N ARG A 41 8.74 1.08 -15.19
CA ARG A 41 8.93 2.52 -14.93
C ARG A 41 9.03 3.37 -16.20
N LEU A 42 9.74 2.89 -17.22
CA LEU A 42 9.87 3.60 -18.50
C LEU A 42 8.53 3.66 -19.23
N TYR A 43 7.83 2.54 -19.30
CA TYR A 43 6.50 2.41 -19.90
C TYR A 43 5.47 3.25 -19.13
N LEU A 44 5.38 3.12 -17.80
CA LEU A 44 4.47 3.96 -17.00
C LEU A 44 4.77 5.46 -17.16
N ARG A 45 6.04 5.86 -17.29
CA ARG A 45 6.41 7.26 -17.54
C ARG A 45 6.01 7.73 -18.94
N ALA A 46 6.00 6.84 -19.92
CA ALA A 46 5.67 7.14 -21.31
C ALA A 46 4.17 7.06 -21.62
N THR A 47 3.43 6.17 -20.95
CA THR A 47 2.05 5.82 -21.31
C THR A 47 1.03 6.17 -20.25
N ALA A 48 1.42 6.29 -18.97
CA ALA A 48 0.51 6.74 -17.93
C ALA A 48 0.77 8.24 -17.66
N PRO A 49 -0.26 9.09 -17.70
CA PRO A 49 -0.16 10.45 -17.21
C PRO A 49 -0.12 10.39 -15.67
N VAL A 50 0.97 9.87 -15.10
CA VAL A 50 1.16 10.00 -13.65
C VAL A 50 1.34 11.49 -13.41
N VAL A 51 0.29 12.14 -12.89
CA VAL A 51 0.30 13.58 -12.63
C VAL A 51 1.31 13.86 -11.53
N CYS A 52 2.55 14.11 -11.93
CA CYS A 52 3.65 14.52 -11.06
C CYS A 52 3.71 16.05 -11.01
N GLY A 53 2.64 16.68 -10.56
CA GLY A 53 2.49 18.14 -10.53
C GLY A 53 1.89 18.64 -9.22
N LYS A 54 1.87 19.97 -9.05
CA LYS A 54 1.19 20.65 -7.95
C LYS A 54 -0.26 20.17 -7.86
N TRP A 55 -0.77 19.99 -6.65
CA TRP A 55 -2.17 19.65 -6.43
C TRP A 55 -3.06 20.81 -6.86
N THR A 56 -4.00 20.54 -7.74
CA THR A 56 -5.01 21.51 -8.16
C THR A 56 -6.13 21.59 -7.13
N ALA A 57 -6.84 22.71 -7.08
CA ALA A 57 -7.98 22.89 -6.17
C ALA A 57 -9.05 21.80 -6.35
N LYS A 58 -9.31 21.37 -7.60
CA LYS A 58 -10.25 20.29 -7.92
C LYS A 58 -9.81 18.94 -7.38
N GLU A 59 -8.52 18.60 -7.50
CA GLU A 59 -7.98 17.36 -6.94
C GLU A 59 -8.03 17.36 -5.41
N VAL A 60 -7.76 18.51 -4.78
CA VAL A 60 -7.86 18.67 -3.31
C VAL A 60 -9.30 18.53 -2.83
N GLU A 61 -10.26 19.13 -3.54
CA GLU A 61 -11.68 19.00 -3.24
C GLU A 61 -12.15 17.55 -3.34
N PHE A 62 -11.80 16.85 -4.43
CA PHE A 62 -12.12 15.44 -4.61
C PHE A 62 -11.50 14.57 -3.52
N LEU A 63 -10.22 14.80 -3.22
CA LEU A 63 -9.49 14.09 -2.17
C LEU A 63 -10.16 14.26 -0.80
N THR A 64 -10.56 15.49 -0.47
CA THR A 64 -11.22 15.82 0.80
C THR A 64 -12.57 15.11 0.91
N LYS A 65 -13.44 15.23 -0.10
CA LYS A 65 -14.75 14.56 -0.12
C LYS A 65 -14.62 13.04 -0.04
N SER A 66 -13.71 12.47 -0.82
CA SER A 66 -13.50 11.01 -0.86
C SER A 66 -12.91 10.47 0.44
N HIS A 67 -12.00 11.22 1.07
CA HIS A 67 -11.44 10.85 2.37
C HIS A 67 -12.49 10.91 3.49
N GLN A 68 -13.34 11.94 3.50
CA GLN A 68 -14.47 12.05 4.44
C GLN A 68 -15.50 10.92 4.24
N ALA A 69 -15.69 10.47 3.00
CA ALA A 69 -16.53 9.31 2.68
C ALA A 69 -15.87 7.95 3.01
N HIS A 70 -14.71 7.95 3.68
CA HIS A 70 -13.93 6.74 4.02
C HIS A 70 -13.55 5.87 2.82
N MET A 71 -13.40 6.48 1.64
CA MET A 71 -12.99 5.76 0.45
C MET A 71 -11.52 5.28 0.61
N PRO A 72 -11.19 4.04 0.18
CA PRO A 72 -9.82 3.56 0.22
C PRO A 72 -8.87 4.43 -0.60
N VAL A 73 -7.69 4.72 -0.04
CA VAL A 73 -6.64 5.53 -0.70
C VAL A 73 -6.26 5.00 -2.08
N LYS A 74 -6.34 3.67 -2.27
CA LYS A 74 -6.08 3.04 -3.58
C LYS A 74 -7.07 3.51 -4.65
N SER A 75 -8.37 3.51 -4.35
CA SER A 75 -9.42 3.94 -5.26
C SER A 75 -9.31 5.44 -5.57
N ILE A 76 -8.97 6.25 -4.56
CA ILE A 76 -8.72 7.68 -4.73
C ILE A 76 -7.53 7.92 -5.67
N ALA A 77 -6.45 7.15 -5.51
CA ALA A 77 -5.24 7.24 -6.33
C ALA A 77 -5.50 6.89 -7.80
N GLU A 78 -6.27 5.82 -8.04
CA GLU A 78 -6.69 5.42 -9.39
C GLU A 78 -7.54 6.51 -10.06
N HIS A 79 -8.50 7.10 -9.34
CA HIS A 79 -9.33 8.18 -9.89
C HIS A 79 -8.54 9.44 -10.22
N LEU A 80 -7.56 9.80 -9.37
CA LEU A 80 -6.73 10.98 -9.56
C LEU A 80 -5.54 10.75 -10.52
N GLY A 81 -5.31 9.52 -10.99
CA GLY A 81 -4.11 9.18 -11.76
C GLY A 81 -2.80 9.46 -11.00
N ARG A 82 -2.84 9.42 -9.67
CA ARG A 82 -1.70 9.67 -8.78
C ARG A 82 -1.27 8.40 -8.07
N SER A 83 -0.05 8.38 -7.52
CA SER A 83 0.38 7.26 -6.68
C SER A 83 -0.32 7.29 -5.32
N THR A 84 -0.61 6.12 -4.75
CA THR A 84 -1.15 5.99 -3.39
C THR A 84 -0.30 6.72 -2.35
N MET A 85 1.02 6.73 -2.54
CA MET A 85 1.97 7.42 -1.68
C MET A 85 1.84 8.95 -1.79
N SER A 86 1.61 9.49 -3.00
CA SER A 86 1.35 10.91 -3.21
C SER A 86 0.03 11.34 -2.57
N VAL A 87 -1.02 10.53 -2.72
CA VAL A 87 -2.33 10.77 -2.10
C VAL A 87 -2.21 10.76 -0.57
N ALA A 88 -1.56 9.74 0.00
CA ALA A 88 -1.34 9.66 1.45
C ALA A 88 -0.49 10.82 2.01
N ALA A 89 0.53 11.26 1.26
CA ALA A 89 1.33 12.41 1.64
C ALA A 89 0.50 13.70 1.64
N GLN A 90 -0.35 13.89 0.61
CA GLN A 90 -1.22 15.06 0.53
C GLN A 90 -2.26 15.08 1.67
N ILE A 91 -2.88 13.93 1.99
CA ILE A 91 -3.80 13.81 3.13
C ILE A 91 -3.11 14.26 4.42
N LYS A 92 -1.85 13.84 4.63
CA LYS A 92 -1.07 14.22 5.83
C LYS A 92 -0.71 15.70 5.87
N SER A 93 -0.50 16.34 4.72
CA SER A 93 -0.10 17.75 4.66
C SER A 93 -1.28 18.73 4.74
N MET A 94 -2.52 18.27 4.52
CA MET A 94 -3.69 19.14 4.57
C MET A 94 -4.16 19.37 6.02
N PRO A 95 -4.18 20.62 6.51
CA PRO A 95 -4.73 20.93 7.82
C PRO A 95 -6.26 20.77 7.81
N GLY A 96 -6.82 20.22 8.89
CA GLY A 96 -8.28 20.08 9.07
C GLY A 96 -8.91 18.80 8.52
N LEU A 97 -8.18 17.98 7.76
CA LEU A 97 -8.60 16.61 7.50
C LEU A 97 -8.33 15.79 8.76
N GLU A 98 -9.41 15.39 9.44
CA GLU A 98 -9.31 14.53 10.61
C GLU A 98 -8.47 13.30 10.25
N LYS A 99 -7.38 13.11 11.00
CA LYS A 99 -6.60 11.88 10.92
C LYS A 99 -7.60 10.75 11.12
N PRO A 100 -7.55 9.65 10.34
CA PRO A 100 -8.41 8.51 10.60
C PRO A 100 -8.30 8.19 12.09
N VAL A 101 -9.42 8.34 12.79
CA VAL A 101 -9.47 8.17 14.23
C VAL A 101 -8.85 6.81 14.48
N ARG A 102 -7.72 6.77 15.19
CA ARG A 102 -7.17 5.50 15.65
C ARG A 102 -8.18 4.99 16.66
N LEU A 103 -9.19 4.27 16.18
CA LEU A 103 -10.20 3.66 17.03
C LEU A 103 -9.41 2.79 18.00
N GLY A 104 -9.36 3.24 19.26
CA GLY A 104 -8.80 2.46 20.35
C GLY A 104 -9.45 1.08 20.36
N TRP A 105 -8.73 0.09 20.85
CA TRP A 105 -9.30 -1.23 21.05
C TRP A 105 -10.47 -1.10 22.03
N LYS A 106 -11.66 -1.50 21.57
CA LYS A 106 -12.84 -1.55 22.43
C LYS A 106 -12.79 -2.80 23.30
N THR A 107 -13.39 -2.73 24.48
CA THR A 107 -13.49 -3.87 25.41
C THR A 107 -14.14 -5.10 24.75
N ASP A 108 -15.08 -4.89 23.83
CA ASP A 108 -15.74 -5.99 23.10
C ASP A 108 -14.84 -6.60 22.02
N GLU A 109 -13.99 -5.79 21.37
CA GLU A 109 -12.97 -6.29 20.44
C GLU A 109 -11.95 -7.14 21.19
N ASP A 110 -11.53 -6.75 22.40
CA ASP A 110 -10.61 -7.54 23.23
C ASP A 110 -11.22 -8.88 23.65
N LYS A 111 -12.50 -8.90 24.05
CA LYS A 111 -13.22 -10.15 24.37
C LYS A 111 -13.29 -11.08 23.16
N LEU A 112 -13.64 -10.54 21.99
CA LEU A 112 -13.72 -11.33 20.77
C LEU A 112 -12.35 -11.86 20.35
N LEU A 113 -11.31 -11.03 20.42
CA LEU A 113 -9.91 -11.41 20.18
C LEU A 113 -9.49 -12.58 21.09
N LEU A 114 -9.73 -12.47 22.39
CA LEU A 114 -9.41 -13.52 23.37
C LEU A 114 -10.20 -14.81 23.11
N GLN A 115 -11.49 -14.68 22.78
CA GLN A 115 -12.38 -15.83 22.53
C GLN A 115 -11.98 -16.58 21.25
N MET A 116 -11.67 -15.87 20.17
CA MET A 116 -11.25 -16.53 18.93
C MET A 116 -9.89 -17.21 19.10
N ARG A 117 -8.99 -16.61 19.89
CA ARG A 117 -7.69 -17.21 20.19
C ARG A 117 -7.80 -18.40 21.15
N SER A 118 -8.69 -18.39 22.13
CA SER A 118 -8.93 -19.56 22.98
C SER A 118 -9.55 -20.72 22.20
N LYS A 119 -10.34 -20.43 21.16
CA LYS A 119 -10.86 -21.41 20.19
C LYS A 119 -9.82 -21.87 19.15
N GLY A 120 -8.59 -21.37 19.18
CA GLY A 120 -7.51 -21.78 18.28
C GLY A 120 -7.55 -21.17 16.87
N TRP A 121 -8.34 -20.12 16.64
CA TRP A 121 -8.47 -19.52 15.30
C TRP A 121 -7.15 -18.91 14.82
N PRO A 122 -6.79 -19.07 13.54
CA PRO A 122 -5.60 -18.46 12.99
C PRO A 122 -5.78 -16.93 12.94
N TRP A 123 -4.68 -16.21 13.12
CA TRP A 123 -4.69 -14.75 13.22
C TRP A 123 -5.23 -14.03 11.99
N HIS A 124 -5.12 -14.64 10.81
CA HIS A 124 -5.68 -14.06 9.59
C HIS A 124 -7.20 -13.94 9.69
N ASP A 125 -7.88 -14.99 10.14
CA ASP A 125 -9.34 -15.00 10.28
C ASP A 125 -9.80 -14.07 11.42
N VAL A 126 -9.01 -14.00 12.51
CA VAL A 126 -9.23 -13.04 13.60
C VAL A 126 -9.11 -11.60 13.09
N ALA A 127 -8.13 -11.31 12.25
CA ALA A 127 -7.92 -9.99 11.65
C ALA A 127 -9.09 -9.60 10.72
N THR A 128 -9.57 -10.54 9.91
CA THR A 128 -10.76 -10.34 9.07
C THR A 128 -12.01 -10.08 9.91
N ALA A 129 -12.25 -10.88 10.95
CA ALA A 129 -13.42 -10.73 11.83
C ALA A 129 -13.44 -9.39 12.59
N LEU A 130 -12.27 -8.91 13.02
CA LEU A 130 -12.13 -7.63 13.72
C LEU A 130 -11.96 -6.43 12.77
N ASN A 131 -11.84 -6.67 11.47
CA ASN A 131 -11.48 -5.66 10.48
C ASN A 131 -10.22 -4.86 10.88
N ARG A 132 -9.21 -5.56 11.42
CA ARG A 132 -7.91 -5.01 11.86
C ARG A 132 -6.78 -5.72 11.12
N SER A 133 -5.56 -5.21 11.24
CA SER A 133 -4.39 -5.92 10.70
C SER A 133 -3.97 -7.08 11.61
N TYR A 134 -3.43 -8.14 11.01
CA TYR A 134 -2.82 -9.28 11.71
C TYR A 134 -1.88 -8.82 12.85
N ALA A 135 -1.00 -7.87 12.54
CA ALA A 135 -0.02 -7.35 13.49
C ALA A 135 -0.69 -6.63 14.66
N ALA A 136 -1.75 -5.84 14.40
CA ALA A 136 -2.50 -5.15 15.44
C ALA A 136 -3.17 -6.15 16.39
N CYS A 137 -3.83 -7.19 15.85
CA CYS A 137 -4.49 -8.23 16.65
C CYS A 137 -3.48 -8.97 17.56
N ARG A 138 -2.34 -9.37 17.00
CA ARG A 138 -1.29 -10.06 17.76
C ARG A 138 -0.73 -9.19 18.88
N HIS A 139 -0.35 -7.95 18.57
CA HIS A 139 0.20 -7.04 19.58
C HIS A 139 -0.81 -6.77 20.69
N ARG A 140 -2.09 -6.58 20.34
CA ARG A 140 -3.13 -6.39 21.35
C ARG A 140 -3.30 -7.60 22.25
N TYR A 141 -3.27 -8.80 21.69
CA TYR A 141 -3.39 -10.03 22.47
C TYR A 141 -2.25 -10.16 23.49
N ASP A 142 -1.02 -9.88 23.06
CA ASP A 142 0.16 -9.87 23.93
C ASP A 142 0.02 -8.82 25.05
N ASP A 143 -0.45 -7.61 24.72
CA ASP A 143 -0.70 -6.56 25.71
C ASP A 143 -1.77 -6.99 26.73
N VAL A 144 -2.91 -7.51 26.26
CA VAL A 144 -4.02 -7.94 27.13
C VAL A 144 -3.61 -9.08 28.06
N LEU A 145 -2.77 -10.02 27.59
CA LEU A 145 -2.23 -11.08 28.45
C LEU A 145 -1.27 -10.53 29.50
N ARG A 146 -0.35 -9.63 29.12
CA ARG A 146 0.59 -9.01 30.06
C ARG A 146 -0.11 -8.28 31.20
N TYR A 147 -1.20 -7.56 30.92
CA TYR A 147 -1.98 -6.87 31.95
C TYR A 147 -2.80 -7.82 32.83
N ARG A 148 -3.16 -9.02 32.34
CA ARG A 148 -3.82 -10.05 33.16
C ARG A 148 -2.88 -10.67 34.18
N ASP A 149 -1.63 -10.94 33.79
CA ASP A 149 -0.65 -11.60 34.66
C ASP A 149 -0.17 -10.69 35.81
N THR A 150 -0.20 -9.36 35.63
CA THR A 150 0.17 -8.40 36.69
C THR A 150 -0.94 -8.10 37.70
N THR A 151 -2.17 -8.56 37.44
CA THR A 151 -3.37 -8.23 38.24
C THR A 151 -3.99 -9.47 38.90
N SER A 152 -3.17 -10.49 39.17
CA SER A 152 -3.56 -11.67 39.93
C SER A 152 -3.01 -11.53 41.36
N PRO A 153 -3.86 -11.61 42.41
CA PRO A 153 -3.43 -11.44 43.81
C PRO A 153 -2.54 -12.58 44.32
#